data_AF-A0A318QW60-F1
#
_entry.id   AF-A0A318QW60-F1
#
_cell.length_a   1.000
_cell.length_b   1.000
_cell.length_c   1.000
_cell.angle_alpha   90.00
_cell.angle_beta   90.00
_cell.angle_gamma   90.00
#
_symmetry.space_group_name_H-M   'P 1'
#
loop_
_entity.id
_entity.type
_entity.pdbx_description
1 polymer ?
#
loop_
_entity_poly.entity_id
_entity_poly.type
_entity_poly.pdbx_seq_one_letter_code
_entity_poly.pdbx_strand_id
1 'polypeptide(L)'
;MNAHAMLVHHTRYRYDRPVHLGPQTVRLRPVAACRNILSHSMDIAPQPCTRTWGLDAFGNHAARITFPERVTHFDITVRLATDQTPVNPFRFTMAKSACRWPADGACNDPALGPYMQAADEAGAPTPLLDAFVQEWRALLPCPTLDLLVNLTRTIATRITYRIRTEAGVWSPEDTLRNAAGSCRDSAWLLIAVLRRLGFAARFVSGYLFQPDLNAPDRLGCDLHAWTQVHVPGAGWIGLDTTSGLLATQGHIPLAVAPTPQQAAPVSGLLDQCVATFEAIMETVPMPPIADMASQPHRAIHPL
;
A
#
# COMPACT_ATOMS: atom_id res chain seq x y z
N MET A 1 4.02 -1.94 -26.16
CA MET A 1 4.42 -0.53 -25.95
C MET A 1 4.66 -0.36 -24.47
N ASN A 2 5.84 0.09 -24.05
CA ASN A 2 6.09 0.39 -22.64
C ASN A 2 5.41 1.71 -22.33
N ALA A 3 4.43 1.68 -21.43
CA ALA A 3 3.78 2.90 -20.96
C ALA A 3 4.56 3.39 -19.75
N HIS A 4 5.30 4.49 -19.87
CA HIS A 4 5.93 5.11 -18.71
C HIS A 4 5.02 6.18 -18.12
N ALA A 5 4.96 6.25 -16.79
CA ALA A 5 4.20 7.26 -16.08
C ALA A 5 5.09 7.98 -15.07
N MET A 6 4.89 9.28 -14.93
CA MET A 6 5.45 10.07 -13.84
C MET A 6 4.33 10.48 -12.89
N LEU A 7 4.59 10.38 -11.60
CA LEU A 7 3.75 10.84 -10.50
C LEU A 7 4.46 11.99 -9.78
N VAL A 8 3.70 13.04 -9.48
CA VAL A 8 4.05 14.06 -8.50
C VAL A 8 3.04 13.97 -7.37
N HIS A 9 3.49 13.59 -6.17
CA HIS A 9 2.67 13.53 -4.97
C HIS A 9 3.09 14.63 -4.00
N HIS A 10 2.15 15.49 -3.64
CA HIS A 10 2.30 16.49 -2.59
C HIS A 10 1.48 16.08 -1.36
N THR A 11 2.15 15.95 -0.22
CA THR A 11 1.51 15.87 1.09
C THR A 11 1.80 17.16 1.85
N ARG A 12 0.77 17.89 2.28
CA ARG A 12 0.92 19.18 2.97
C ARG A 12 0.18 19.17 4.29
N TYR A 13 0.91 19.47 5.34
CA TYR A 13 0.37 19.74 6.67
C TYR A 13 0.53 21.23 6.97
N ARG A 14 -0.53 21.89 7.44
CA ARG A 14 -0.47 23.26 7.95
C ARG A 14 -0.95 23.26 9.38
N TYR A 15 -0.24 23.96 10.26
CA TYR A 15 -0.55 24.04 11.68
C TYR A 15 -1.05 25.44 12.02
N ASP A 16 -2.02 25.53 12.91
CA ASP A 16 -2.59 26.79 13.40
C ASP A 16 -1.60 27.67 14.18
N ARG A 17 -0.46 27.11 14.59
CA ARG A 17 0.63 27.78 15.30
C ARG A 17 1.98 27.08 15.08
N PRO A 18 3.11 27.70 15.45
CA PRO A 18 4.39 27.02 15.48
C PRO A 18 4.40 25.86 16.49
N VAL A 19 4.63 24.65 15.98
CA VAL A 19 4.63 23.39 16.75
C VAL A 19 6.01 22.74 16.71
N HIS A 20 6.35 21.99 17.75
CA HIS A 20 7.44 21.03 17.64
C HIS A 20 6.94 19.79 16.90
N LEU A 21 7.62 19.45 15.81
CA LEU A 21 7.53 18.14 15.20
C LEU A 21 8.63 17.28 15.79
N GLY A 22 8.22 16.26 16.55
CA GLY A 22 9.15 15.18 16.90
C GLY A 22 9.62 14.42 15.65
N PRO A 23 10.45 13.39 15.79
CA PRO A 23 10.92 12.62 14.65
C PRO A 23 9.75 12.07 13.82
N GLN A 24 9.69 12.49 12.55
CA GLN A 24 8.74 11.98 11.58
C GLN A 24 9.37 10.83 10.80
N THR A 25 8.57 9.82 10.49
CA THR A 25 8.93 8.71 9.62
C THR A 25 8.09 8.80 8.36
N VAL A 26 8.75 8.90 7.20
CA VAL A 26 8.11 8.97 5.88
C VAL A 26 8.45 7.70 5.10
N ARG A 27 7.42 6.97 4.67
CA ARG A 27 7.51 5.71 3.92
C ARG A 27 6.92 5.87 2.51
N LEU A 28 7.32 6.93 1.81
CA LEU A 28 6.85 7.29 0.47
C LEU A 28 7.88 6.97 -0.63
N ARG A 29 8.75 5.97 -0.38
CA ARG A 29 9.69 5.42 -1.35
C ARG A 29 9.32 3.96 -1.63
N PRO A 30 9.19 3.53 -2.90
CA PRO A 30 8.85 2.15 -3.22
C PRO A 30 9.79 1.14 -2.57
N VAL A 31 9.23 0.01 -2.14
CA VAL A 31 10.02 -1.10 -1.58
C VAL A 31 10.98 -1.66 -2.63
N ALA A 32 12.14 -2.15 -2.21
CA ALA A 32 13.19 -2.64 -3.12
C ALA A 32 12.74 -3.78 -4.05
N ALA A 33 11.71 -4.53 -3.67
CA ALA A 33 11.14 -5.60 -4.52
C ALA A 33 10.36 -5.06 -5.74
N CYS A 34 10.00 -3.78 -5.76
CA CYS A 34 9.29 -3.14 -6.86
C CYS A 34 10.28 -2.83 -8.00
N ARG A 35 10.23 -3.61 -9.08
CA ARG A 35 11.22 -3.55 -10.17
C ARG A 35 10.90 -2.56 -11.28
N ASN A 36 9.68 -2.04 -11.32
CA ASN A 36 9.22 -1.13 -12.37
C ASN A 36 9.39 0.36 -11.99
N ILE A 37 10.36 0.68 -11.14
CA ILE A 37 10.69 2.06 -10.74
C ILE A 37 11.88 2.55 -11.55
N LEU A 38 11.69 3.64 -12.28
CA LEU A 38 12.69 4.27 -13.14
C LEU A 38 13.47 5.36 -12.39
N SER A 39 12.76 6.17 -11.60
CA SER A 39 13.38 7.18 -10.75
C SER A 39 12.48 7.53 -9.57
N HIS A 40 13.10 8.00 -8.48
CA HIS A 40 12.41 8.48 -7.27
C HIS A 40 13.19 9.67 -6.70
N SER A 41 12.46 10.72 -6.33
CA SER A 41 12.98 11.78 -5.48
C SER A 41 11.94 12.21 -4.46
N MET A 42 12.43 12.77 -3.36
CA MET A 42 11.59 13.30 -2.29
C MET A 42 12.21 14.59 -1.78
N ASP A 43 11.40 15.63 -1.66
CA ASP A 43 11.77 16.92 -1.09
C ASP A 43 10.94 17.17 0.17
N ILE A 44 11.53 17.87 1.13
CA ILE A 44 10.92 18.19 2.42
C ILE A 44 11.00 19.69 2.63
N ALA A 45 9.92 20.29 3.11
CA ALA A 45 9.92 21.66 3.63
C ALA A 45 9.19 21.72 5.00
N PRO A 46 9.56 22.67 5.88
CA PRO A 46 10.55 23.74 5.70
C PRO A 46 12.02 23.27 5.77
N GLN A 47 12.95 24.15 5.40
CA GLN A 47 14.38 23.99 5.64
C GLN A 47 14.83 24.96 6.76
N PRO A 48 15.89 24.64 7.53
CA PRO A 48 16.68 23.41 7.46
C PRO A 48 15.97 22.22 8.13
N CYS A 49 16.08 21.04 7.53
CA CYS A 49 15.66 19.78 8.14
C CYS A 49 16.78 18.73 8.06
N THR A 50 16.86 17.84 9.05
CA THR A 50 17.73 16.66 8.94
C THR A 50 16.92 15.51 8.37
N ARG A 51 17.47 14.84 7.36
CA ARG A 51 16.89 13.64 6.74
C ARG A 51 17.89 12.49 6.77
N THR A 52 17.46 11.37 7.34
CA THR A 52 18.24 10.12 7.35
C THR A 52 17.41 8.99 6.77
N TRP A 53 17.98 8.26 5.80
CA TRP A 53 17.34 7.07 5.23
C TRP A 53 17.78 5.81 5.95
N GLY A 54 16.85 4.88 6.13
CA GLY A 54 17.12 3.52 6.61
C GLY A 54 16.11 2.52 6.07
N LEU A 55 16.31 1.26 6.43
CA LEU A 55 15.31 0.21 6.28
C LEU A 55 14.67 -0.04 7.66
N ASP A 56 13.34 -0.16 7.69
CA ASP A 56 12.66 -0.63 8.89
C ASP A 56 12.72 -2.16 9.01
N ALA A 57 12.16 -2.71 10.09
CA ALA A 57 12.17 -4.15 10.37
C ALA A 57 11.47 -5.01 9.30
N PHE A 58 10.67 -4.41 8.43
CA PHE A 58 9.95 -5.09 7.35
C PHE A 58 10.61 -4.89 5.98
N GLY A 59 11.76 -4.20 5.95
CA GLY A 59 12.50 -3.89 4.73
C GLY A 59 11.94 -2.69 3.95
N ASN A 60 11.10 -1.85 4.57
CA ASN A 60 10.61 -0.64 3.91
C ASN A 60 11.67 0.45 3.95
N HIS A 61 11.74 1.25 2.88
CA HIS A 61 12.53 2.47 2.91
C HIS A 61 11.83 3.53 3.76
N ALA A 62 12.43 3.85 4.90
CA ALA A 62 11.92 4.83 5.84
C ALA A 62 12.89 6.02 5.94
N ALA A 63 12.40 7.22 5.64
CA ALA A 63 13.12 8.45 5.91
C ALA A 63 12.72 8.99 7.28
N ARG A 64 13.69 9.21 8.15
CA ARG A 64 13.50 9.90 9.42
C ARG A 64 13.81 11.39 9.24
N ILE A 65 12.82 12.24 9.51
CA ILE A 65 12.89 13.69 9.36
C ILE A 65 12.81 14.33 10.74
N THR A 66 13.70 15.27 11.02
CA THR A 66 13.68 16.08 12.25
C THR A 66 13.93 17.54 11.92
N PHE A 67 13.24 18.42 12.62
CA PHE A 67 13.39 19.87 12.51
C PHE A 67 14.08 20.41 13.76
N PRO A 68 15.05 21.33 13.62
CA PRO A 68 15.72 21.95 14.76
C PRO A 68 14.82 22.98 15.47
N GLU A 69 13.89 23.59 14.74
CA GLU A 69 13.01 24.64 15.21
C GLU A 69 11.54 24.25 15.09
N ARG A 70 10.66 25.04 15.73
CA ARG A 70 9.22 24.91 15.56
C ARG A 70 8.83 25.25 14.12
N VAL A 71 7.86 24.53 13.59
CA VAL A 71 7.39 24.72 12.21
C VAL A 71 5.90 25.03 12.18
N THR A 72 5.47 25.75 11.15
CA THR A 72 4.05 26.03 10.87
C THR A 72 3.49 25.13 9.78
N HIS A 73 4.36 24.33 9.14
CA HIS A 73 3.99 23.40 8.09
C HIS A 73 4.96 22.24 8.01
N PHE A 74 4.52 21.18 7.34
CA PHE A 74 5.36 20.06 6.92
C PHE A 74 4.91 19.62 5.53
N ASP A 75 5.77 19.82 4.54
CA ASP A 75 5.48 19.47 3.15
C ASP A 75 6.42 18.37 2.68
N ILE A 76 5.82 17.38 2.04
CA ILE A 76 6.52 16.28 1.39
C ILE A 76 6.15 16.32 -0.08
N THR A 77 7.14 16.42 -0.95
CA THR A 77 6.94 16.32 -2.39
C THR A 77 7.70 15.11 -2.91
N VAL A 78 6.99 14.13 -3.47
CA VAL A 78 7.58 12.93 -4.09
C VAL A 78 7.41 13.03 -5.59
N ARG A 79 8.48 12.73 -6.32
CA ARG A 79 8.43 12.51 -7.77
C ARG A 79 8.87 11.09 -8.07
N LEU A 80 8.06 10.37 -8.82
CA LEU A 80 8.27 8.95 -9.12
C LEU A 80 8.03 8.71 -10.61
N ALA A 81 9.00 8.15 -11.32
CA ALA A 81 8.80 7.62 -12.66
C ALA A 81 8.74 6.10 -12.60
N THR A 82 7.80 5.49 -13.32
CA THR A 82 7.55 4.05 -13.29
C THR A 82 7.20 3.50 -14.68
N ASP A 83 7.59 2.25 -14.92
CA ASP A 83 7.15 1.46 -16.06
C ASP A 83 5.81 0.77 -15.75
N GLN A 84 4.79 1.14 -16.52
CA GLN A 84 3.41 0.66 -16.44
C GLN A 84 3.11 -0.38 -17.53
N THR A 85 4.14 -1.01 -18.10
CA THR A 85 3.97 -2.17 -18.99
C THR A 85 3.15 -3.26 -18.30
N PRO A 86 2.04 -3.72 -18.90
CA PRO A 86 1.20 -4.75 -18.29
C PRO A 86 1.96 -6.03 -17.95
N VAL A 87 1.74 -6.53 -16.74
CA VAL A 87 2.30 -7.81 -16.28
C VAL A 87 1.19 -8.82 -16.04
N ASN A 88 1.46 -10.09 -16.29
CA ASN A 88 0.53 -11.16 -15.90
C ASN A 88 0.60 -11.35 -14.36
N PRO A 89 -0.47 -11.04 -13.61
CA PRO A 89 -0.47 -11.16 -12.15
C PRO A 89 -0.43 -12.62 -11.66
N PHE A 90 -0.66 -13.60 -12.54
CA PHE A 90 -0.58 -15.03 -12.24
C PHE A 90 0.77 -15.66 -12.56
N ARG A 91 1.80 -14.84 -12.86
CA ARG A 91 3.15 -15.32 -13.18
C ARG A 91 3.93 -15.68 -11.91
N PHE A 92 3.51 -16.76 -11.24
CA PHE A 92 4.19 -17.36 -10.10
C PHE A 92 4.01 -18.88 -10.12
N THR A 93 4.75 -19.59 -9.26
CA THR A 93 4.65 -21.05 -9.13
C THR A 93 4.40 -21.41 -7.69
N MET A 94 3.26 -22.04 -7.38
CA MET A 94 2.99 -22.53 -6.04
C MET A 94 3.74 -23.85 -5.80
N ALA A 95 4.21 -24.06 -4.57
CA ALA A 95 4.67 -25.38 -4.13
C ALA A 95 3.51 -26.37 -4.18
N LYS A 96 3.78 -27.65 -4.46
CA LYS A 96 2.75 -28.70 -4.55
C LYS A 96 1.88 -28.78 -3.28
N SER A 97 2.48 -28.61 -2.11
CA SER A 97 1.79 -28.59 -0.81
C SER A 97 0.85 -27.39 -0.64
N ALA A 98 1.06 -26.31 -1.39
CA ALA A 98 0.28 -25.08 -1.32
C ALA A 98 -0.75 -24.95 -2.44
N CYS A 99 -0.84 -25.91 -3.37
CA CYS A 99 -1.84 -25.88 -4.45
C CYS A 99 -3.28 -26.10 -3.93
N ARG A 100 -3.43 -26.88 -2.86
CA ARG A 100 -4.69 -27.04 -2.12
C ARG A 100 -4.48 -26.62 -0.68
N TRP A 101 -5.27 -25.67 -0.21
CA TRP A 101 -5.18 -25.21 1.16
C TRP A 101 -5.89 -26.18 2.10
N PRO A 102 -5.24 -26.66 3.17
CA PRO A 102 -5.83 -27.67 4.05
C PRO A 102 -6.73 -27.03 5.11
N ALA A 103 -7.57 -27.85 5.75
CA ALA A 103 -8.53 -27.39 6.75
C ALA A 103 -7.89 -26.96 8.08
N ASP A 104 -6.69 -27.46 8.39
CA ASP A 104 -5.90 -27.18 9.59
C ASP A 104 -4.97 -25.96 9.44
N GLY A 105 -4.87 -25.37 8.25
CA GLY A 105 -4.01 -24.22 7.95
C GLY A 105 -2.55 -24.63 7.65
N ALA A 106 -1.94 -24.07 6.60
CA ALA A 106 -0.69 -24.61 6.03
C ALA A 106 0.60 -23.84 6.33
N CYS A 107 0.58 -22.79 7.15
CA CYS A 107 1.78 -21.97 7.37
C CYS A 107 2.46 -22.23 8.71
N ASN A 108 3.46 -23.13 8.72
CA ASN A 108 4.27 -23.43 9.91
C ASN A 108 5.67 -22.79 9.88
N ASP A 109 5.92 -21.82 8.99
CA ASP A 109 7.20 -21.12 8.96
C ASP A 109 7.29 -20.10 10.11
N PRO A 110 8.20 -20.27 11.09
CA PRO A 110 8.34 -19.34 12.21
C PRO A 110 8.67 -17.91 11.77
N ALA A 111 9.35 -17.73 10.64
CA ALA A 111 9.67 -16.41 10.09
C ALA A 111 8.41 -15.62 9.67
N LEU A 112 7.31 -16.32 9.42
CA LEU A 112 6.03 -15.72 9.06
C LEU A 112 5.11 -15.44 10.25
N GLY A 113 5.51 -15.84 11.47
CA GLY A 113 4.74 -15.68 12.71
C GLY A 113 4.15 -14.27 12.93
N PRO A 114 4.93 -13.17 12.74
CA PRO A 114 4.40 -11.82 12.88
C PRO A 114 3.21 -11.50 11.95
N TYR A 115 3.14 -12.13 10.77
CA TYR A 115 2.10 -11.93 9.77
C TYR A 115 0.90 -12.86 9.93
N MET A 116 0.90 -13.69 10.98
CA MET A 116 -0.19 -14.59 11.33
C MET A 116 -0.91 -14.15 12.61
N GLN A 117 -0.40 -13.11 13.29
CA GLN A 117 -1.00 -12.56 14.50
C GLN A 117 -2.41 -12.03 14.24
N ALA A 118 -3.30 -12.28 15.20
CA ALA A 118 -4.69 -11.87 15.12
C ALA A 118 -4.80 -10.36 14.81
N ALA A 119 -5.73 -10.02 13.91
CA ALA A 119 -5.90 -8.66 13.35
C ALA A 119 -7.00 -7.85 14.08
N ASP A 120 -7.65 -8.49 15.05
CA ASP A 120 -8.69 -7.97 15.92
C ASP A 120 -8.11 -7.33 17.18
N GLU A 121 -8.88 -6.43 17.77
CA GLU A 121 -8.54 -5.85 19.07
C GLU A 121 -8.59 -6.92 20.14
N ALA A 122 -7.50 -7.05 20.91
CA ALA A 122 -7.38 -8.10 21.91
C ALA A 122 -8.55 -8.07 22.90
N GLY A 123 -9.35 -9.15 22.90
CA GLY A 123 -10.47 -9.33 23.82
C GLY A 123 -11.82 -8.76 23.35
N ALA A 124 -11.89 -8.12 22.18
CA ALA A 124 -13.16 -7.68 21.60
C ALA A 124 -13.89 -8.85 20.90
N PRO A 125 -15.21 -9.03 21.10
CA PRO A 125 -15.97 -10.06 20.39
C PRO A 125 -16.12 -9.71 18.91
N THR A 126 -15.97 -10.71 18.03
CA THR A 126 -16.03 -10.52 16.56
C THR A 126 -17.04 -11.44 15.85
N PRO A 127 -18.32 -11.48 16.27
CA PRO A 127 -19.27 -12.47 15.78
C PRO A 127 -19.49 -12.41 14.26
N LEU A 128 -19.44 -11.22 13.63
CA LEU A 128 -19.58 -11.10 12.17
C LEU A 128 -18.34 -11.64 11.46
N LEU A 129 -17.14 -11.30 11.94
CA LEU A 129 -15.91 -11.85 11.38
C LEU A 129 -15.83 -13.37 11.57
N ASP A 130 -16.22 -13.88 12.74
CA ASP A 130 -16.24 -15.31 13.01
C ASP A 130 -17.18 -16.04 12.06
N ALA A 131 -18.42 -15.56 11.91
CA ALA A 131 -19.37 -16.12 10.95
C ALA A 131 -18.83 -16.09 9.52
N PHE A 132 -18.25 -14.95 9.10
CA PHE A 132 -17.69 -14.81 7.76
C PHE A 132 -16.52 -15.77 7.53
N VAL A 133 -15.62 -15.95 8.51
CA VAL A 133 -14.52 -16.93 8.43
C VAL A 133 -15.05 -18.35 8.35
N GLN A 134 -16.11 -18.70 9.09
CA GLN A 134 -16.69 -20.04 9.03
C GLN A 134 -17.26 -20.37 7.63
N GLU A 135 -17.87 -19.40 6.92
CA GLU A 135 -18.32 -19.59 5.53
C GLU A 135 -17.18 -20.10 4.64
N TRP A 136 -15.99 -19.51 4.78
CA TRP A 136 -14.81 -19.87 3.98
C TRP A 136 -14.12 -21.13 4.48
N ARG A 137 -14.06 -21.34 5.80
CA ARG A 137 -13.47 -22.54 6.40
C ARG A 137 -14.22 -23.80 5.98
N ALA A 138 -15.55 -23.72 5.81
CA ALA A 138 -16.37 -24.82 5.33
C ALA A 138 -16.05 -25.29 3.90
N LEU A 139 -15.36 -24.46 3.10
CA LEU A 139 -14.93 -24.83 1.74
C LEU A 139 -13.60 -25.59 1.72
N LEU A 140 -12.88 -25.67 2.85
CA LEU A 140 -11.58 -26.33 2.92
C LEU A 140 -11.73 -27.86 3.01
N PRO A 141 -10.85 -28.66 2.36
CA PRO A 141 -9.72 -28.23 1.54
C PRO A 141 -10.12 -27.88 0.09
N CYS A 142 -9.60 -26.77 -0.43
CA CYS A 142 -9.91 -26.28 -1.78
C CYS A 142 -8.66 -25.80 -2.52
N PRO A 143 -8.71 -25.61 -3.85
CA PRO A 143 -7.61 -24.98 -4.58
C PRO A 143 -7.29 -23.59 -4.01
N THR A 144 -6.03 -23.37 -3.63
CA THR A 144 -5.60 -22.15 -2.92
C THR A 144 -5.85 -20.89 -3.73
N LEU A 145 -5.56 -20.92 -5.04
CA LEU A 145 -5.75 -19.75 -5.90
C LEU A 145 -7.24 -19.37 -6.01
N ASP A 146 -8.12 -20.36 -6.15
CA ASP A 146 -9.57 -20.12 -6.22
C ASP A 146 -10.09 -19.53 -4.92
N LEU A 147 -9.60 -20.01 -3.77
CA LEU A 147 -9.90 -19.44 -2.45
C LEU A 147 -9.53 -17.96 -2.39
N LEU A 148 -8.28 -17.61 -2.73
CA LEU A 148 -7.77 -16.24 -2.67
C LEU A 148 -8.54 -15.30 -3.61
N VAL A 149 -8.77 -15.73 -4.85
CA VAL A 149 -9.51 -14.94 -5.85
C VAL A 149 -10.97 -14.75 -5.43
N ASN A 150 -11.65 -15.82 -5.03
CA ASN A 150 -13.07 -15.75 -4.67
C ASN A 150 -13.30 -14.97 -3.39
N LEU A 151 -12.41 -15.10 -2.39
CA LEU A 151 -12.47 -14.32 -1.16
C LEU A 151 -12.29 -12.82 -1.44
N THR A 152 -11.28 -12.46 -2.23
CA THR A 152 -11.02 -11.06 -2.63
C THR A 152 -12.23 -10.46 -3.35
N ARG A 153 -12.79 -11.19 -4.33
CA ARG A 153 -14.00 -10.75 -5.07
C ARG A 153 -15.23 -10.64 -4.18
N THR A 154 -15.40 -11.55 -3.23
CA THR A 154 -16.55 -11.53 -2.33
C THR A 154 -16.50 -10.31 -1.41
N ILE A 155 -15.33 -9.97 -0.87
CA ILE A 155 -15.17 -8.75 -0.08
C ILE A 155 -15.44 -7.51 -0.95
N ALA A 156 -14.88 -7.45 -2.16
CA ALA A 156 -15.14 -6.35 -3.09
C ALA A 156 -16.63 -6.17 -3.43
N THR A 157 -17.39 -7.27 -3.44
CA THR A 157 -18.83 -7.27 -3.72
C THR A 157 -19.67 -6.93 -2.48
N ARG A 158 -19.30 -7.44 -1.30
CA ARG A 158 -20.06 -7.27 -0.05
C ARG A 158 -19.77 -5.93 0.64
N ILE A 159 -18.60 -5.33 0.43
CA ILE A 159 -18.17 -4.09 1.08
C ILE A 159 -18.23 -2.94 0.09
N THR A 160 -19.17 -2.03 0.30
CA THR A 160 -19.30 -0.82 -0.52
C THR A 160 -18.10 0.11 -0.28
N TYR A 161 -17.36 0.42 -1.35
CA TYR A 161 -16.25 1.36 -1.26
C TYR A 161 -16.73 2.77 -0.87
N ARG A 162 -16.10 3.36 0.15
CA ARG A 162 -16.34 4.72 0.60
C ARG A 162 -15.02 5.45 0.82
N ILE A 163 -14.92 6.66 0.27
CA ILE A 163 -13.83 7.58 0.60
C ILE A 163 -14.03 8.04 2.04
N ARG A 164 -12.98 7.94 2.85
CA ARG A 164 -12.99 8.30 4.26
C ARG A 164 -11.87 9.27 4.57
N THR A 165 -12.21 10.39 5.19
CA THR A 165 -11.25 11.42 5.60
C THR A 165 -10.79 11.23 7.05
N GLU A 166 -11.50 10.43 7.86
CA GLU A 166 -11.09 10.20 9.24
C GLU A 166 -9.78 9.41 9.32
N ALA A 167 -9.03 9.60 10.40
CA ALA A 167 -7.82 8.82 10.64
C ALA A 167 -8.16 7.38 11.09
N GLY A 168 -7.19 6.48 10.96
CA GLY A 168 -7.29 5.10 11.43
C GLY A 168 -7.98 4.15 10.45
N VAL A 169 -7.91 2.87 10.77
CA VAL A 169 -8.53 1.78 10.00
C VAL A 169 -9.64 1.19 10.84
N TRP A 170 -10.81 0.97 10.26
CA TRP A 170 -11.91 0.28 10.95
C TRP A 170 -11.52 -1.14 11.30
N SER A 171 -12.04 -1.64 12.42
CA SER A 171 -11.90 -3.05 12.73
C SER A 171 -12.56 -3.90 11.62
N PRO A 172 -12.11 -5.15 11.41
CA PRO A 172 -12.79 -6.07 10.49
C PRO A 172 -14.28 -6.24 10.82
N GLU A 173 -14.60 -6.26 12.12
CA GLU A 173 -15.97 -6.35 12.64
C GLU A 173 -16.79 -5.11 12.24
N ASP A 174 -16.26 -3.90 12.41
CA ASP A 174 -16.95 -2.67 12.01
C ASP A 174 -17.12 -2.58 10.49
N THR A 175 -16.12 -3.06 9.73
CA THR A 175 -16.18 -3.08 8.26
C THR A 175 -17.32 -3.99 7.78
N LEU A 176 -17.45 -5.18 8.38
CA LEU A 176 -18.56 -6.11 8.11
C LEU A 176 -19.91 -5.53 8.58
N ARG A 177 -19.97 -4.94 9.78
CA ARG A 177 -21.20 -4.35 10.34
C ARG A 177 -21.74 -3.23 9.46
N ASN A 178 -20.86 -2.37 8.95
CA ASN A 178 -21.25 -1.26 8.08
C ASN A 178 -21.46 -1.68 6.62
N ALA A 179 -21.02 -2.89 6.24
CA ALA A 179 -20.96 -3.37 4.85
C ALA A 179 -20.32 -2.34 3.90
N ALA A 180 -19.36 -1.57 4.41
CA ALA A 180 -18.72 -0.46 3.73
C ALA A 180 -17.36 -0.16 4.34
N GLY A 181 -16.51 0.50 3.56
CA GLY A 181 -15.19 0.91 4.03
C GLY A 181 -14.35 1.51 2.93
N SER A 182 -13.23 2.12 3.32
CA SER A 182 -12.17 2.55 2.41
C SER A 182 -11.25 1.39 2.03
N CYS A 183 -10.30 1.61 1.11
CA CYS A 183 -9.35 0.57 0.67
C CYS A 183 -8.55 -0.04 1.84
N ARG A 184 -8.15 0.80 2.81
CA ARG A 184 -7.47 0.36 4.03
C ARG A 184 -8.35 -0.53 4.93
N ASP A 185 -9.66 -0.28 4.98
CA ASP A 185 -10.59 -1.03 5.84
C ASP A 185 -10.85 -2.42 5.24
N SER A 186 -11.13 -2.49 3.93
CA SER A 186 -11.37 -3.76 3.23
C SER A 186 -10.09 -4.61 3.11
N ALA A 187 -8.92 -3.98 2.93
CA ALA A 187 -7.65 -4.69 2.99
C ALA A 187 -7.38 -5.29 4.37
N TRP A 188 -7.68 -4.55 5.44
CA TRP A 188 -7.51 -5.06 6.80
C TRP A 188 -8.47 -6.21 7.14
N LEU A 189 -9.72 -6.12 6.68
CA LEU A 189 -10.68 -7.22 6.76
C LEU A 189 -10.15 -8.48 6.04
N LEU A 190 -9.63 -8.35 4.83
CA LEU A 190 -9.07 -9.51 4.11
C LEU A 190 -7.89 -10.14 4.85
N ILE A 191 -6.99 -9.33 5.41
CA ILE A 191 -5.88 -9.83 6.25
C ILE A 191 -6.42 -10.61 7.44
N ALA A 192 -7.42 -10.08 8.15
CA ALA A 192 -8.01 -10.74 9.31
C ALA A 192 -8.58 -12.12 8.97
N VAL A 193 -9.32 -12.21 7.85
CA VAL A 193 -9.90 -13.46 7.37
C VAL A 193 -8.80 -14.45 6.97
N LEU A 194 -7.83 -14.02 6.18
CA LEU A 194 -6.71 -14.87 5.73
C LEU A 194 -5.92 -15.44 6.91
N ARG A 195 -5.63 -14.62 7.93
CA ARG A 195 -4.92 -15.07 9.12
C ARG A 195 -5.71 -16.11 9.92
N ARG A 196 -7.04 -15.95 10.05
CA ARG A 196 -7.91 -16.96 10.67
C ARG A 196 -8.09 -18.23 9.83
N LEU A 197 -7.79 -18.18 8.54
CA LEU A 197 -7.68 -19.35 7.65
C LEU A 197 -6.25 -19.95 7.63
N GLY A 198 -5.33 -19.42 8.44
CA GLY A 198 -3.97 -19.96 8.60
C GLY A 198 -2.94 -19.41 7.61
N PHE A 199 -3.27 -18.39 6.82
CA PHE A 199 -2.31 -17.72 5.94
C PHE A 199 -1.51 -16.65 6.69
N ALA A 200 -0.24 -16.48 6.31
CA ALA A 200 0.49 -15.27 6.62
C ALA A 200 0.07 -14.15 5.64
N ALA A 201 -0.42 -13.03 6.19
CA ALA A 201 -0.89 -11.91 5.40
C ALA A 201 -0.40 -10.58 6.00
N ARG A 202 -0.13 -9.60 5.14
CA ARG A 202 0.41 -8.29 5.53
C ARG A 202 -0.29 -7.16 4.80
N PHE A 203 -0.32 -6.01 5.47
CA PHE A 203 -0.87 -4.77 4.95
C PHE A 203 0.14 -4.12 4.02
N VAL A 204 -0.35 -3.57 2.91
CA VAL A 204 0.46 -2.80 1.98
C VAL A 204 -0.14 -1.41 1.84
N SER A 205 0.71 -0.39 2.03
CA SER A 205 0.41 1.00 1.67
C SER A 205 1.24 1.35 0.45
N GLY A 206 0.62 1.93 -0.57
CA GLY A 206 1.33 2.27 -1.78
C GLY A 206 0.60 3.25 -2.71
N TYR A 207 1.09 3.34 -3.94
CA TYR A 207 0.39 4.05 -5.01
C TYR A 207 -0.37 3.05 -5.88
N LEU A 208 -1.54 3.46 -6.38
CA LEU A 208 -2.27 2.75 -7.42
C LEU A 208 -2.40 3.62 -8.65
N PHE A 209 -1.68 3.27 -9.72
CA PHE A 209 -1.91 3.80 -11.05
C PHE A 209 -3.05 3.04 -11.71
N GLN A 210 -4.07 3.77 -12.13
CA GLN A 210 -5.27 3.22 -12.79
C GLN A 210 -5.91 4.28 -13.70
N PRO A 211 -6.72 3.89 -14.70
CA PRO A 211 -7.50 4.85 -15.47
C PRO A 211 -8.27 5.81 -14.56
N ASP A 212 -8.21 7.11 -14.85
CA ASP A 212 -8.95 8.13 -14.12
C ASP A 212 -10.45 7.90 -14.33
N LEU A 213 -11.22 7.91 -13.23
CA LEU A 213 -12.66 7.70 -13.24
C LEU A 213 -13.40 8.72 -14.12
N ASN A 214 -12.92 9.97 -14.15
CA ASN A 214 -13.55 11.05 -14.91
C ASN A 214 -12.95 11.22 -16.31
N ALA A 215 -11.80 10.59 -16.57
CA ALA A 215 -11.11 10.64 -17.85
C ALA A 215 -10.41 9.29 -18.11
N PRO A 216 -11.14 8.24 -18.54
CA PRO A 216 -10.59 6.88 -18.67
C PRO A 216 -9.36 6.75 -19.58
N ASP A 217 -9.19 7.69 -20.51
CA ASP A 217 -8.02 7.77 -21.40
C ASP A 217 -6.76 8.34 -20.71
N ARG A 218 -6.90 8.84 -19.48
CA ARG A 218 -5.82 9.36 -18.64
C ARG A 218 -5.53 8.35 -17.53
N LEU A 219 -4.26 8.16 -17.24
CA LEU A 219 -3.84 7.37 -16.09
C LEU A 219 -3.86 8.26 -14.86
N GLY A 220 -4.75 8.02 -13.89
CA GLY A 220 -4.72 8.64 -12.57
C GLY A 220 -3.80 7.88 -11.61
N CYS A 221 -3.56 8.46 -10.44
CA CYS A 221 -2.83 7.80 -9.36
C CYS A 221 -3.32 8.30 -8.01
N ASP A 222 -3.57 7.37 -7.09
CA ASP A 222 -3.94 7.66 -5.70
C ASP A 222 -3.07 6.88 -4.71
N LEU A 223 -3.05 7.33 -3.46
CA LEU A 223 -2.60 6.51 -2.35
C LEU A 223 -3.63 5.40 -2.14
N HIS A 224 -3.14 4.18 -2.06
CA HIS A 224 -3.97 3.00 -1.97
C HIS A 224 -3.44 2.01 -0.95
N ALA A 225 -4.33 1.14 -0.49
CA ALA A 225 -3.99 0.05 0.40
C ALA A 225 -4.56 -1.26 -0.10
N TRP A 226 -3.79 -2.33 0.03
CA TRP A 226 -4.19 -3.67 -0.36
C TRP A 226 -3.52 -4.73 0.52
N THR A 227 -3.87 -6.00 0.31
CA THR A 227 -3.35 -7.12 1.07
C THR A 227 -2.25 -7.85 0.30
N GLN A 228 -1.20 -8.29 0.98
CA GLN A 228 -0.32 -9.33 0.46
C GLN A 228 -0.46 -10.60 1.29
N VAL A 229 -0.62 -11.74 0.63
CA VAL A 229 -0.68 -13.07 1.24
C VAL A 229 0.54 -13.89 0.83
N HIS A 230 1.18 -14.57 1.77
CA HIS A 230 2.29 -15.44 1.47
C HIS A 230 1.81 -16.86 1.15
N VAL A 231 2.18 -17.36 -0.03
CA VAL A 231 1.91 -18.73 -0.46
C VAL A 231 3.23 -19.42 -0.80
N PRO A 232 3.55 -20.58 -0.19
CA PRO A 232 4.79 -21.30 -0.46
C PRO A 232 5.04 -21.52 -1.97
N GLY A 233 6.26 -21.24 -2.41
CA GLY A 233 6.66 -21.23 -3.83
C GLY A 233 6.33 -19.91 -4.56
N ALA A 234 5.12 -19.37 -4.37
CA ALA A 234 4.69 -18.14 -5.04
C ALA A 234 5.19 -16.85 -4.35
N GLY A 235 5.50 -16.93 -3.06
CA GLY A 235 5.89 -15.78 -2.24
C GLY A 235 4.69 -14.91 -1.89
N TRP A 236 4.91 -13.59 -1.83
CA TRP A 236 3.86 -12.61 -1.49
C TRP A 236 3.03 -12.24 -2.72
N ILE A 237 1.77 -12.66 -2.74
CA ILE A 237 0.78 -12.35 -3.78
C ILE A 237 -0.06 -11.15 -3.32
N GLY A 238 -0.20 -10.12 -4.16
CA GLY A 238 -1.04 -8.97 -3.86
C GLY A 238 -2.50 -9.20 -4.25
N LEU A 239 -3.42 -8.81 -3.37
CA LEU A 239 -4.87 -8.93 -3.50
C LEU A 239 -5.50 -7.57 -3.15
N ASP A 240 -6.23 -6.99 -4.10
CA ASP A 240 -6.92 -5.71 -3.92
C ASP A 240 -8.43 -5.93 -3.81
N THR A 241 -8.94 -5.72 -2.61
CA THR A 241 -10.36 -5.83 -2.28
C THR A 241 -11.22 -4.69 -2.80
N THR A 242 -10.61 -3.63 -3.36
CA THR A 242 -11.36 -2.54 -3.97
C THR A 242 -11.78 -2.90 -5.39
N SER A 243 -10.86 -3.48 -6.18
CA SER A 243 -11.15 -3.99 -7.53
C SER A 243 -11.65 -5.43 -7.54
N GLY A 244 -11.39 -6.22 -6.49
CA GLY A 244 -11.66 -7.66 -6.47
C GLY A 244 -10.65 -8.47 -7.27
N LEU A 245 -9.47 -7.91 -7.56
CA LEU A 245 -8.46 -8.48 -8.45
C LEU A 245 -7.11 -8.67 -7.73
N LEU A 246 -6.20 -9.39 -8.39
CA LEU A 246 -4.80 -9.43 -7.97
C LEU A 246 -4.12 -8.10 -8.27
N ALA A 247 -3.16 -7.73 -7.45
CA ALA A 247 -2.31 -6.58 -7.69
C ALA A 247 -1.46 -6.77 -8.96
N THR A 248 -1.33 -5.72 -9.76
CA THR A 248 -0.64 -5.69 -11.07
C THR A 248 0.38 -4.55 -11.12
N GLN A 249 0.92 -4.23 -12.31
CA GLN A 249 1.96 -3.19 -12.50
C GLN A 249 1.60 -1.81 -11.94
N GLY A 250 0.30 -1.49 -11.85
CA GLY A 250 -0.17 -0.22 -11.29
C GLY A 250 -0.05 -0.13 -9.77
N HIS A 251 0.12 -1.27 -9.09
CA HIS A 251 0.26 -1.32 -7.64
C HIS A 251 1.74 -1.17 -7.26
N ILE A 252 2.11 0.02 -6.80
CA ILE A 252 3.48 0.35 -6.39
C ILE A 252 3.58 0.32 -4.86
N PRO A 253 4.04 -0.79 -4.25
CA PRO A 253 4.17 -0.90 -2.79
C PRO A 253 5.23 0.07 -2.26
N LEU A 254 4.85 0.90 -1.28
CA LEU A 254 5.75 1.83 -0.59
C LEU A 254 6.14 1.33 0.80
N ALA A 255 5.17 0.76 1.52
CA ALA A 255 5.38 0.14 2.82
C ALA A 255 4.57 -1.15 2.94
N VAL A 256 5.17 -2.17 3.55
CA VAL A 256 4.52 -3.42 3.94
C VAL A 256 4.71 -3.66 5.43
N ALA A 257 3.67 -4.09 6.13
CA ALA A 257 3.78 -4.38 7.55
C ALA A 257 2.69 -5.35 8.04
N PRO A 258 2.89 -6.03 9.20
CA PRO A 258 1.85 -6.81 9.84
C PRO A 258 0.60 -5.99 10.19
N THR A 259 0.72 -4.73 10.59
CA THR A 259 -0.43 -3.89 10.95
C THR A 259 -0.49 -2.60 10.12
N PRO A 260 -1.68 -2.02 9.90
CA PRO A 260 -1.81 -0.80 9.10
C PRO A 260 -1.01 0.38 9.67
N GLN A 261 -0.94 0.51 11.00
CA GLN A 261 -0.24 1.60 11.67
C GLN A 261 1.27 1.59 11.37
N GLN A 262 1.85 0.40 11.21
CA GLN A 262 3.26 0.24 10.87
C GLN A 262 3.57 0.54 9.41
N ALA A 263 2.56 0.48 8.53
CA ALA A 263 2.66 0.81 7.11
C ALA A 263 2.20 2.25 6.79
N ALA A 264 1.92 3.09 7.79
CA ALA A 264 1.46 4.45 7.58
C ALA A 264 2.46 5.25 6.71
N PRO A 265 1.99 5.97 5.66
CA PRO A 265 2.86 6.74 4.76
C PRO A 265 3.70 7.79 5.49
N VAL A 266 3.10 8.43 6.49
CA VAL A 266 3.73 9.40 7.38
C VAL A 266 3.28 9.10 8.80
N SER A 267 4.22 8.99 9.73
CA SER A 267 3.95 8.77 11.15
C SER A 267 4.98 9.46 12.02
N GLY A 268 4.58 10.05 13.13
CA GLY A 268 5.51 10.70 14.05
C GLY A 268 4.79 11.39 15.20
N LEU A 269 5.55 12.12 15.99
CA LEU A 269 5.03 12.89 17.12
C LEU A 269 4.80 14.34 16.73
N LEU A 270 3.70 14.90 17.20
CA LEU A 270 3.30 16.27 16.93
C LEU A 270 2.75 16.86 18.22
N ASP A 271 3.18 18.09 18.56
CA ASP A 271 2.53 18.85 19.64
C ASP A 271 1.03 18.92 19.40
N GLN A 272 0.21 18.92 20.45
CA GLN A 272 -1.22 19.16 20.30
C GLN A 272 -1.43 20.47 19.53
N CYS A 273 -2.16 20.44 18.41
CA CYS A 273 -2.46 21.60 17.56
C CYS A 273 -3.68 21.30 16.68
N VAL A 274 -4.18 22.32 15.97
CA VAL A 274 -5.13 22.12 14.87
C VAL A 274 -4.34 22.07 13.57
N ALA A 275 -4.48 20.96 12.84
CA ALA A 275 -3.78 20.77 11.57
C ALA A 275 -4.78 20.66 10.43
N THR A 276 -4.49 21.32 9.31
CA THR A 276 -5.12 21.00 8.02
C THR A 276 -4.18 20.11 7.21
N PHE A 277 -4.78 19.20 6.44
CA PHE A 277 -4.09 18.18 5.69
C PHE A 277 -4.61 18.15 4.25
N GLU A 278 -3.68 18.10 3.30
CA GLU A 278 -3.95 17.96 1.89
C GLU A 278 -2.97 16.94 1.29
N ALA A 279 -3.50 16.01 0.48
CA ALA A 279 -2.71 15.12 -0.35
C ALA A 279 -3.20 15.22 -1.80
N ILE A 280 -2.31 15.65 -2.69
CA ILE A 280 -2.60 15.81 -4.12
C ILE A 280 -1.64 14.92 -4.89
N MET A 281 -2.18 14.19 -5.87
CA MET A 281 -1.40 13.35 -6.77
C MET A 281 -1.73 13.72 -8.21
N GLU A 282 -0.68 14.00 -8.98
CA GLU A 282 -0.78 14.35 -10.38
C GLU A 282 0.08 13.40 -11.19
N THR A 283 -0.47 12.92 -12.29
CA THR A 283 0.22 12.03 -13.22
C THR A 283 0.53 12.75 -14.53
N VAL A 284 1.72 12.48 -15.05
CA VAL A 284 2.16 12.99 -16.36
C VAL A 284 2.56 11.79 -17.21
N PRO A 285 1.93 11.58 -18.39
CA PRO A 285 2.39 10.58 -19.34
C PRO A 285 3.82 10.90 -19.77
N MET A 286 4.71 9.91 -19.74
CA MET A 286 6.06 10.09 -20.26
C MET A 286 6.21 9.42 -21.63
N PRO A 287 6.92 10.05 -22.58
CA PRO A 287 7.28 9.36 -23.82
C PRO A 287 8.16 8.13 -23.52
N PRO A 288 8.15 7.10 -24.38
CA PRO A 288 9.06 5.98 -24.26
C PRO A 288 10.52 6.46 -24.21
N ILE A 289 11.35 5.88 -23.34
CA ILE A 289 12.76 6.29 -23.13
C ILE A 289 13.59 6.28 -24.43
N ALA A 290 13.16 5.54 -25.47
CA ALA A 290 13.80 5.52 -26.77
C ALA A 290 13.94 6.91 -27.43
N ASP A 291 13.09 7.89 -27.09
CA ASP A 291 13.13 9.25 -27.64
C ASP A 291 13.92 10.27 -26.81
N MET A 292 14.43 9.90 -25.63
CA MET A 292 15.23 10.81 -24.80
C MET A 292 16.72 10.83 -25.15
N ALA A 293 17.20 9.83 -25.90
CA ALA A 293 18.61 9.73 -26.31
C ALA A 293 18.94 10.48 -27.62
N SER A 294 17.97 11.17 -28.24
CA SER A 294 18.10 11.74 -29.59
C SER A 294 18.07 13.27 -29.65
N GLN A 295 18.14 14.01 -28.53
CA GLN A 295 18.34 15.46 -28.59
C GLN A 295 19.83 15.80 -28.69
N PRO A 296 20.33 16.32 -29.83
CA PRO A 296 21.72 16.74 -29.92
C PRO A 296 21.94 17.99 -29.07
N HIS A 297 22.98 17.97 -28.24
CA HIS A 297 23.54 19.15 -27.59
C HIS A 297 23.70 20.27 -28.61
N ARG A 298 22.96 21.38 -28.43
CA ARG A 298 23.28 22.65 -29.09
C ARG A 298 24.66 23.07 -28.61
N ALA A 299 25.66 22.90 -29.48
CA ALA A 299 26.99 23.41 -29.28
C ALA A 299 26.92 24.94 -29.15
N ILE A 300 27.43 25.46 -28.03
CA ILE A 300 27.68 26.88 -27.82
C ILE A 300 29.00 27.18 -28.53
N HIS A 301 28.96 28.00 -29.59
CA HIS A 301 30.17 28.54 -30.20
C HIS A 301 30.73 29.68 -29.33
N PRO A 302 32.02 29.65 -28.95
CA PRO A 302 32.69 30.83 -28.42
C PRO A 302 33.17 31.75 -29.56
N LEU A 303 33.14 33.05 -29.29
CA LEU A 303 33.79 34.12 -30.07
C LEU A 303 35.31 34.00 -30.02
#